data_AF-A0A5J4TLL9-F1
#
_entry.id   AF-A0A5J4TLL9-F1
#
_cell.length_a   1.000
_cell.length_b   1.000
_cell.length_c   1.000
_cell.angle_alpha   90.00
_cell.angle_beta   90.00
_cell.angle_gamma   90.00
#
_symmetry.space_group_name_H-M   'P 1'
#
loop_
_entity.id
_entity.type
_entity.pdbx_description
1 polymer ?
#
loop_
_entity_poly.entity_id
_entity_poly.type
_entity_poly.pdbx_seq_one_letter_code
_entity_poly.pdbx_strand_id
1 'polypeptide(L)'
;SSSGSKTFLVEYPEQERGTLNEQITEYLSNIQPTTVDFSSIPADSIEMQGIDWGEVGPPATAGIAQMGITKTPDELLVLQQRQEKLMGRNASQSNYKPVQVQPKKY
;
A
#
# COMPACT_ATOMS: atom_id res chain seq x y z
N SER A 1 28.83 -28.94 1.91
CA SER A 1 27.49 -28.53 1.44
C SER A 1 26.50 -28.69 2.58
N SER A 2 26.01 -27.59 3.17
CA SER A 2 24.73 -27.52 3.89
C SER A 2 24.54 -26.08 4.37
N SER A 3 23.78 -25.29 3.60
CA SER A 3 23.32 -23.96 4.04
C SER A 3 21.93 -24.17 4.62
N GLY A 4 21.85 -24.30 5.95
CA GLY A 4 20.58 -24.44 6.66
C GLY A 4 19.83 -23.11 6.65
N SER A 5 18.63 -23.10 6.08
CA SER A 5 17.69 -21.99 6.12
C SER A 5 17.25 -21.74 7.58
N LYS A 6 17.69 -20.62 8.17
CA LYS A 6 17.18 -20.14 9.46
C LYS A 6 15.82 -19.48 9.24
N THR A 7 14.76 -20.11 9.75
CA THR A 7 13.43 -19.51 9.86
C THR A 7 13.41 -18.59 11.08
N PHE A 8 13.14 -17.30 10.87
CA PHE A 8 12.93 -16.34 11.95
C PHE A 8 11.43 -16.31 12.30
N LEU A 9 11.10 -16.68 13.53
CA LEU A 9 9.78 -16.46 14.11
C LEU A 9 9.64 -14.96 14.38
N VAL A 10 8.77 -14.29 13.63
CA VAL A 10 8.38 -12.91 13.90
C VAL A 10 7.36 -12.97 15.03
N GLU A 11 7.79 -12.62 16.23
CA GLU A 11 6.90 -12.44 17.37
C GLU A 11 6.21 -11.08 17.23
N TYR A 12 4.89 -11.10 17.03
CA TYR A 12 4.09 -9.88 17.03
C TYR A 12 3.89 -9.44 18.49
N PRO A 13 4.00 -8.12 18.78
CA PRO A 13 3.71 -7.62 20.12
C PRO A 13 2.28 -7.97 20.50
N GLU A 14 2.05 -8.25 21.79
CA GLU A 14 0.70 -8.46 22.29
C GLU A 14 -0.16 -7.23 21.99
N GLN A 15 -1.34 -7.48 21.44
CA GLN A 15 -2.26 -6.44 21.01
C GLN A 15 -2.88 -5.78 22.26
N GLU A 16 -2.51 -4.52 22.54
CA GLU A 16 -3.03 -3.77 23.68
C GLU A 16 -4.55 -3.54 23.52
N ARG A 17 -5.33 -4.17 24.40
CA ARG A 17 -6.80 -4.11 24.36
C ARG A 17 -7.34 -2.83 25.02
N GLY A 18 -8.42 -2.29 24.46
CA GLY A 18 -9.13 -1.11 24.95
C GLY A 18 -8.49 0.23 24.58
N THR A 19 -7.42 0.22 23.78
CA THR A 19 -6.76 1.46 23.33
C THR A 19 -7.54 2.14 22.21
N LEU A 20 -7.40 3.46 22.08
CA LEU A 20 -7.96 4.21 20.96
C LEU A 20 -7.47 3.65 19.60
N ASN A 21 -6.21 3.22 19.55
CA ASN A 21 -5.61 2.65 18.35
C ASN A 21 -6.26 1.32 17.94
N GLU A 22 -6.60 0.46 18.90
CA GLU A 22 -7.34 -0.78 18.63
C GLU A 22 -8.74 -0.47 18.09
N GLN A 23 -9.47 0.45 18.72
CA GLN A 23 -10.82 0.85 18.25
C GLN A 23 -10.79 1.46 16.85
N ILE A 24 -9.79 2.28 16.54
CA ILE A 24 -9.57 2.81 15.18
C ILE A 24 -9.26 1.68 14.21
N THR A 25 -8.40 0.73 14.60
CA THR A 25 -8.02 -0.41 13.75
C THR A 25 -9.23 -1.31 13.47
N GLU A 26 -10.05 -1.60 14.47
CA GLU A 26 -11.27 -2.39 14.36
C GLU A 26 -12.33 -1.66 13.50
N TYR A 27 -12.46 -0.35 13.66
CA TYR A 27 -13.33 0.43 12.78
C TYR A 27 -12.86 0.35 11.32
N LEU A 28 -11.57 0.58 11.07
CA LEU A 28 -11.00 0.57 9.72
C LEU A 28 -11.01 -0.82 9.07
N SER A 29 -10.86 -1.90 9.85
CA SER A 29 -10.88 -3.27 9.33
C SER A 29 -12.26 -3.71 8.83
N ASN A 30 -13.33 -3.07 9.32
CA ASN A 30 -14.70 -3.35 8.94
C ASN A 30 -15.19 -2.49 7.76
N ILE A 31 -14.41 -1.50 7.32
CA ILE A 31 -14.78 -0.63 6.19
C ILE A 31 -14.37 -1.30 4.89
N GLN A 32 -15.30 -1.32 3.93
CA GLN A 32 -14.98 -1.75 2.57
C GLN A 32 -14.08 -0.68 1.91
N PRO A 33 -12.85 -1.04 1.48
CA PRO A 33 -11.96 -0.08 0.84
C PRO A 33 -12.59 0.42 -0.46
N THR A 34 -12.58 1.74 -0.63
CA THR A 34 -13.05 2.40 -1.84
C THR A 34 -11.85 2.71 -2.73
N THR A 35 -11.99 2.45 -4.02
CA THR A 35 -10.96 2.76 -5.03
C THR A 35 -10.77 4.27 -5.14
N VAL A 36 -9.52 4.70 -5.06
CA VAL A 36 -9.15 6.13 -5.08
C VAL A 36 -9.15 6.64 -6.52
N ASP A 37 -9.71 7.81 -6.81
CA ASP A 37 -9.68 8.32 -8.18
C ASP A 37 -8.34 9.04 -8.48
N PHE A 38 -7.55 8.51 -9.42
CA PHE A 38 -6.31 9.14 -9.90
C PHE A 38 -6.49 9.81 -11.27
N SER A 39 -7.72 9.88 -11.79
CA SER A 39 -8.01 10.33 -13.15
C SER A 39 -7.50 11.73 -13.49
N SER A 40 -7.53 12.63 -12.52
CA SER A 40 -7.11 14.02 -12.66
C SER A 40 -5.61 14.24 -12.51
N ILE A 41 -4.86 13.24 -12.06
CA ILE A 41 -3.41 13.36 -11.83
C ILE A 41 -2.69 13.00 -13.13
N PRO A 42 -1.92 13.94 -13.74
CA PRO A 42 -1.12 13.62 -14.92
C PRO A 42 -0.16 12.47 -14.65
N ALA A 43 -0.06 11.53 -15.58
CA ALA A 43 0.84 10.38 -15.42
C ALA A 43 2.34 10.79 -15.37
N ASP A 44 2.66 11.96 -15.92
CA ASP A 44 3.99 12.57 -15.94
C ASP A 44 4.19 13.63 -14.84
N SER A 45 3.21 13.84 -13.96
CA SER A 45 3.31 14.86 -12.91
C SER A 45 4.46 14.56 -11.96
N ILE A 46 5.02 15.61 -11.36
CA ILE A 46 6.05 15.48 -10.32
C ILE A 46 5.51 14.66 -9.13
N GLU A 47 4.21 14.75 -8.86
CA GLU A 47 3.55 13.99 -7.79
C GLU A 47 3.57 12.48 -8.04
N MET A 48 3.60 12.06 -9.32
CA MET A 48 3.73 10.66 -9.73
C MET A 48 5.19 10.17 -9.76
N GLN A 49 6.16 11.10 -9.76
CA GLN A 49 7.58 10.82 -9.83
C GLN A 49 8.15 10.52 -8.43
N GLY A 50 9.01 9.51 -8.33
CA GLY A 50 9.67 9.14 -7.07
C GLY A 50 8.81 8.33 -6.09
N ILE A 51 7.56 8.03 -6.44
CA ILE A 51 6.74 7.04 -5.72
C ILE A 51 7.13 5.63 -6.18
N ASP A 52 7.43 4.76 -5.22
CA ASP A 52 7.56 3.33 -5.48
C ASP A 52 6.17 2.69 -5.54
N TRP A 53 5.70 2.43 -6.76
CA TRP A 53 4.42 1.80 -7.02
C TRP A 53 4.46 0.27 -6.91
N GLY A 54 5.62 -0.31 -6.63
CA GLY A 54 5.83 -1.76 -6.63
C GLY A 54 5.61 -2.39 -8.00
N GLU A 55 5.43 -3.72 -8.01
CA GLU A 55 5.36 -4.53 -9.24
C GLU A 55 4.13 -4.24 -10.12
N VAL A 56 3.08 -3.65 -9.55
CA VAL A 56 1.84 -3.36 -10.26
C VAL A 56 1.88 -2.04 -11.03
N GLY A 57 2.90 -1.21 -10.79
CA GLY A 57 3.06 0.09 -11.42
C GLY A 57 2.04 1.12 -10.95
N PRO A 58 2.08 2.34 -11.54
CA PRO A 58 1.17 3.43 -11.18
C PRO A 58 -0.31 3.05 -11.41
N PRO A 59 -1.26 3.75 -10.75
CA PRO A 59 -2.68 3.48 -10.89
C PRO A 59 -3.13 3.55 -12.35
N ALA A 60 -3.91 2.56 -12.78
CA ALA A 60 -4.39 2.43 -14.15
C ALA A 60 -5.25 3.62 -14.62
N THR A 61 -5.83 4.38 -13.68
CA THR A 61 -6.63 5.56 -13.99
C THR A 61 -5.80 6.85 -14.06
N ALA A 62 -4.50 6.84 -13.75
CA ALA A 62 -3.67 8.03 -13.80
C ALA A 62 -3.67 8.67 -15.20
N GLY A 63 -3.90 9.99 -15.26
CA GLY A 63 -3.79 10.80 -16.46
C GLY A 63 -4.94 10.65 -17.47
N ILE A 64 -5.99 9.85 -17.19
CA ILE A 64 -7.06 9.63 -18.16
C ILE A 64 -7.84 10.91 -18.48
N ALA A 65 -7.98 11.84 -17.52
CA ALA A 65 -8.65 13.12 -17.76
C ALA A 65 -7.91 13.96 -18.82
N GLN A 66 -6.58 13.89 -18.87
CA GLN A 66 -5.78 14.61 -19.88
C GLN A 66 -5.96 14.04 -21.28
N MET A 67 -6.36 12.76 -21.38
CA MET A 67 -6.72 12.12 -22.65
C MET A 67 -8.15 12.47 -23.11
N GLY A 68 -8.84 13.37 -22.41
CA GLY A 68 -10.22 13.78 -22.72
C GLY A 68 -11.28 12.76 -22.26
N ILE A 69 -10.89 11.77 -21.45
CA ILE A 69 -11.80 10.77 -20.88
C ILE A 69 -12.45 11.37 -19.64
N THR A 70 -13.74 11.71 -19.74
CA THR A 70 -14.52 12.32 -18.65
C THR A 70 -15.16 11.32 -17.71
N LYS A 71 -15.27 10.06 -18.14
CA LYS A 71 -15.76 8.94 -17.32
C LYS A 71 -14.77 7.80 -17.44
N THR A 72 -14.23 7.35 -16.31
CA THR A 72 -13.34 6.20 -16.23
C THR A 72 -14.01 4.97 -16.85
N PRO A 73 -13.39 4.35 -17.87
CA PRO A 73 -13.86 3.08 -18.43
C PRO A 73 -13.89 1.99 -17.36
N ASP A 74 -14.93 1.16 -17.37
CA ASP A 74 -15.14 0.11 -16.35
C ASP A 74 -13.94 -0.85 -16.30
N GLU A 75 -13.30 -1.14 -17.43
CA GLU A 75 -12.10 -1.97 -17.51
C GLU A 75 -10.90 -1.38 -16.74
N LEU A 76 -10.70 -0.06 -16.80
CA LEU A 76 -9.64 0.62 -16.06
C LEU A 76 -9.94 0.65 -14.56
N LEU A 77 -11.21 0.77 -14.19
CA LEU A 77 -11.62 0.69 -12.79
C LEU A 77 -11.36 -0.71 -12.21
N VAL A 78 -11.72 -1.76 -12.96
CA VAL A 78 -11.43 -3.15 -12.57
C VAL A 78 -9.92 -3.41 -12.48
N LEU A 79 -9.15 -2.86 -13.42
CA LEU A 79 -7.70 -2.96 -13.39
C LEU A 79 -7.11 -2.28 -12.14
N GLN A 80 -7.57 -1.08 -11.81
CA GLN A 80 -7.13 -0.39 -10.61
C GLN A 80 -7.50 -1.16 -9.33
N GLN A 81 -8.74 -1.66 -9.21
CA GLN A 81 -9.15 -2.49 -8.07
C GLN A 81 -8.25 -3.71 -7.90
N ARG A 82 -7.79 -4.31 -9.01
CA ARG A 82 -6.83 -5.41 -8.99
C ARG A 82 -5.46 -4.95 -8.49
N GLN A 83 -4.95 -3.80 -8.93
CA GLN A 83 -3.70 -3.23 -8.45
C GLN A 83 -3.78 -2.95 -6.93
N GLU A 84 -4.85 -2.32 -6.46
CA GLU A 84 -5.09 -2.04 -5.04
C GLU A 84 -5.13 -3.32 -4.19
N LYS A 85 -5.79 -4.37 -4.68
CA LYS A 85 -5.84 -5.68 -4.00
C LYS A 85 -4.46 -6.35 -3.90
N LEU A 86 -3.65 -6.24 -4.95
CA LEU A 86 -2.29 -6.79 -4.96
C LEU A 86 -1.37 -6.00 -4.03
N MET A 87 -1.46 -4.66 -4.03
CA MET A 87 -0.72 -3.82 -3.10
C MET A 87 -1.09 -4.07 -1.64
N GLY A 88 -2.39 -4.17 -1.32
CA GLY A 88 -2.86 -4.47 0.04
C GLY A 88 -2.34 -5.81 0.55
N ARG A 89 -2.26 -6.82 -0.32
CA ARG A 89 -1.69 -8.14 0.00
C ARG A 89 -0.17 -8.10 0.18
N ASN A 90 0.53 -7.29 -0.61
CA ASN A 90 1.97 -7.10 -0.49
C ASN A 90 2.35 -6.23 0.72
N ALA A 91 1.49 -5.29 1.15
CA ALA A 91 1.69 -4.53 2.38
C ALA A 91 1.68 -5.46 3.61
N SER A 92 0.81 -6.47 3.63
CA SER A 92 0.83 -7.54 4.64
C SER A 92 2.06 -8.46 4.55
N GLN A 93 2.83 -8.42 3.46
CA GLN A 93 4.07 -9.19 3.25
C GLN A 93 5.32 -8.31 3.20
N SER A 94 5.18 -6.99 3.41
CA SER A 94 6.31 -6.07 3.30
C SER A 94 7.31 -6.37 4.42
N ASN A 95 8.53 -6.71 4.01
CA ASN A 95 9.71 -6.79 4.86
C ASN A 95 10.04 -5.37 5.37
N TYR A 96 9.25 -4.83 6.30
CA TYR A 96 9.65 -3.69 7.09
C TYR A 96 10.92 -4.08 7.85
N LYS A 97 12.07 -3.55 7.42
CA LYS A 97 13.27 -3.52 8.26
C LYS A 97 13.09 -2.36 9.23
N PRO A 98 12.85 -2.59 10.52
CA PRO A 98 12.83 -1.50 11.49
C PRO A 98 14.20 -0.81 11.45
N VAL A 99 14.21 0.50 11.24
CA VAL A 99 15.41 1.32 11.41
C VAL A 99 15.80 1.22 12.90
N GLN A 100 16.91 0.56 13.19
CA GLN A 100 17.49 0.58 14.53
C GLN A 100 18.05 1.97 14.79
N VAL A 101 17.26 2.83 15.42
CA VAL A 101 17.76 4.11 15.96
C VAL A 101 18.54 3.77 17.23
N GLN A 102 19.86 3.74 17.13
CA GLN A 102 20.71 3.64 18.31
C GLN A 102 20.60 4.96 19.11
N PRO A 103 20.28 4.91 20.41
CA PRO A 103 20.26 6.12 21.23
C PRO A 103 21.66 6.72 21.28
N LYS A 104 21.80 7.96 20.82
CA LYS A 104 23.02 8.74 21.01
C LYS A 104 23.20 8.94 22.51
N LYS A 105 24.22 8.30 23.09
CA LYS A 105 24.71 8.66 24.42
C LYS A 105 25.39 10.03 24.29
N TYR A 106 24.83 11.02 24.98
CA TYR A 106 25.51 12.29 25.25
C TYR A 106 26.42 12.11 26.46
#